data_AF-A0A4P9Z4A9-F1
#
_entry.id   AF-A0A4P9Z4A9-F1
#
_cell.length_a   1.000
_cell.length_b   1.000
_cell.length_c   1.000
_cell.angle_alpha   90.00
_cell.angle_beta   90.00
_cell.angle_gamma   90.00
#
_symmetry.space_group_name_H-M   'P 1'
#
loop_
_entity.id
_entity.type
_entity.pdbx_description
1 polymer ?
#
loop_
_entity_poly.entity_id
_entity_poly.type
_entity_poly.pdbx_seq_one_letter_code
_entity_poly.pdbx_strand_id
1 'polypeptide(L)'
;DMRPIKAALALNHIPLVAPCAITTTDRWQMLTADAALVAVARQSALMAAQSADDALSFHKLILINEYGGLPRHALINIADEVASIRASLTGPSRHAHCRTLWLAEHTLAHLPGTASALAVAAQHSSAILANAITEKPEWSPSLPEALKPAQAIDTTMMLGLNHRQRHTTPINYTVLRRGMELRFHARLDELDRSALFTLLEQSFGRRLMADQYWRRLARHHAGTIVAGDYQGAAIMTNEPTGLPSPAPASMTYLDKFAVSPRSQGLGVADIVWHRMQQVYPVVTWRSRADNGVNGWYFDRADGHLRVGQTNWVAFWYD
;
A
#
# COMPACT_ATOMS: atom_id res chain seq x y z
N ASP A 1 -28.56 -4.54 -14.51
CA ASP A 1 -28.87 -3.33 -15.30
C ASP A 1 -28.37 -2.11 -14.53
N MET A 2 -27.57 -1.24 -15.16
CA MET A 2 -27.03 -0.01 -14.54
C MET A 2 -27.75 1.27 -15.01
N ARG A 3 -28.74 1.16 -15.90
CA ARG A 3 -29.46 2.32 -16.46
C ARG A 3 -30.08 3.23 -15.39
N PRO A 4 -30.72 2.73 -14.31
CA PRO A 4 -31.28 3.60 -13.27
C PRO A 4 -30.19 4.43 -12.55
N ILE A 5 -29.03 3.83 -12.30
CA ILE A 5 -27.88 4.52 -11.68
C ILE A 5 -27.37 5.62 -12.61
N LYS A 6 -27.21 5.31 -13.91
CA LYS A 6 -26.81 6.30 -14.91
C LYS A 6 -27.80 7.44 -15.04
N ALA A 7 -29.09 7.15 -15.06
CA ALA A 7 -30.15 8.16 -15.15
C ALA A 7 -30.13 9.10 -13.94
N ALA A 8 -29.97 8.57 -12.72
CA ALA A 8 -29.83 9.39 -11.52
C ALA A 8 -28.60 10.30 -11.58
N LEU A 9 -27.45 9.77 -12.01
CA LEU A 9 -26.21 10.55 -12.13
C LEU A 9 -26.31 11.63 -13.22
N ALA A 10 -26.97 11.33 -14.35
CA ALA A 10 -27.23 12.32 -15.40
C ALA A 10 -28.12 13.48 -14.92
N LEU A 11 -28.92 13.26 -13.88
CA LEU A 11 -29.73 14.27 -13.20
C LEU A 11 -29.02 14.92 -12.00
N ASN A 12 -27.71 14.67 -11.81
CA ASN A 12 -26.93 15.13 -10.65
C ASN A 12 -27.49 14.67 -9.29
N HIS A 13 -28.15 13.51 -9.26
CA HIS A 13 -28.63 12.90 -8.02
C HIS A 13 -27.66 11.83 -7.52
N ILE A 14 -27.58 11.65 -6.20
CA ILE A 14 -26.87 10.53 -5.59
C ILE A 14 -27.80 9.30 -5.61
N PRO A 15 -27.48 8.25 -6.39
CA PRO A 15 -28.33 7.06 -6.44
C PRO A 15 -28.24 6.29 -5.12
N LEU A 16 -29.39 6.09 -4.46
CA LEU A 16 -29.52 5.19 -3.31
C LEU A 16 -30.02 3.84 -3.79
N VAL A 17 -29.16 2.82 -3.68
CA VAL A 17 -29.45 1.47 -4.17
C VAL A 17 -29.70 0.54 -2.99
N ALA A 18 -30.91 -0.01 -2.90
CA ALA A 18 -31.22 -1.06 -1.94
C ALA A 18 -30.62 -2.41 -2.42
N PRO A 19 -30.10 -3.25 -1.50
CA PRO A 19 -29.56 -4.56 -1.85
C PRO A 19 -30.69 -5.56 -2.09
N CYS A 20 -31.40 -5.40 -3.20
CA CYS A 20 -32.47 -6.30 -3.64
C CYS A 20 -32.30 -6.66 -5.11
N ALA A 21 -32.86 -7.81 -5.47
CA ALA A 21 -32.89 -8.29 -6.84
C ALA A 21 -34.32 -8.70 -7.22
N ILE A 22 -34.59 -8.63 -8.51
CA ILE A 22 -35.78 -9.20 -9.13
C ILE A 22 -35.32 -10.39 -9.95
N THR A 23 -35.88 -11.55 -9.67
CA THR A 23 -35.61 -12.80 -10.41
C THR A 23 -36.25 -12.76 -11.79
N THR A 24 -35.90 -13.69 -12.68
CA THR A 24 -36.52 -13.82 -14.01
C THR A 24 -38.01 -14.17 -13.96
N THR A 25 -38.53 -14.54 -12.79
CA THR A 25 -39.96 -14.80 -12.54
C THR A 25 -40.64 -13.65 -11.79
N ASP A 26 -40.10 -12.42 -11.87
CA ASP A 26 -40.61 -11.20 -11.22
C ASP A 26 -40.79 -11.28 -9.71
N ARG A 27 -40.04 -12.17 -9.04
CA ARG A 27 -40.03 -12.25 -7.57
C ARG A 27 -38.90 -11.41 -6.99
N TRP A 28 -39.24 -10.62 -5.98
CA TRP A 28 -38.29 -9.86 -5.18
C TRP A 28 -37.52 -10.78 -4.23
N GLN A 29 -36.20 -10.57 -4.18
CA GLN A 29 -35.31 -11.25 -3.26
C GLN A 29 -34.38 -10.23 -2.59
N MET A 30 -34.23 -10.35 -1.28
CA MET A 30 -33.26 -9.55 -0.54
C MET A 30 -31.86 -10.14 -0.72
N LEU A 31 -30.90 -9.28 -1.03
CA LEU A 31 -29.48 -9.62 -1.11
C LEU A 31 -28.77 -9.13 0.13
N THR A 32 -27.59 -9.68 0.40
CA THR A 32 -26.65 -9.01 1.29
C THR A 32 -26.09 -7.77 0.60
N ALA A 33 -25.78 -6.72 1.38
CA ALA A 33 -25.11 -5.53 0.86
C ALA A 33 -23.78 -5.87 0.16
N ASP A 34 -23.08 -6.88 0.66
CA ASP A 34 -21.81 -7.36 0.11
C ASP A 34 -21.98 -7.92 -1.30
N ALA A 35 -22.96 -8.81 -1.49
CA ALA A 35 -23.23 -9.40 -2.79
C ALA A 35 -23.69 -8.35 -3.81
N ALA A 36 -24.53 -7.41 -3.37
CA ALA A 36 -24.96 -6.30 -4.22
C ALA A 36 -23.78 -5.43 -4.67
N LEU A 37 -22.88 -5.07 -3.76
CA LEU A 37 -21.74 -4.20 -4.07
C LEU A 37 -20.74 -4.86 -5.05
N VAL A 38 -20.42 -6.13 -4.83
CA VAL A 38 -19.57 -6.91 -5.76
C VAL A 38 -20.24 -7.03 -7.13
N ALA A 39 -21.55 -7.23 -7.18
CA ALA A 39 -22.30 -7.30 -8.44
C ALA A 39 -22.27 -5.96 -9.20
N VAL A 40 -22.40 -4.82 -8.50
CA VAL A 40 -22.27 -3.48 -9.12
C VAL A 40 -20.88 -3.27 -9.71
N ALA A 41 -19.82 -3.58 -8.96
CA ALA A 41 -18.44 -3.45 -9.45
C ALA A 41 -18.17 -4.36 -10.65
N ARG A 42 -18.64 -5.61 -10.61
CA ARG A 42 -18.54 -6.54 -11.74
C ARG A 42 -19.28 -6.02 -12.97
N GLN A 43 -20.50 -5.50 -12.80
CA GLN A 43 -21.29 -4.97 -13.91
C GLN A 43 -20.62 -3.74 -14.53
N SER A 44 -20.04 -2.86 -13.71
CA SER A 44 -19.22 -1.73 -14.17
C SER A 44 -18.05 -2.21 -15.04
N ALA A 45 -17.32 -3.24 -14.61
CA ALA A 45 -16.23 -3.83 -15.38
C ALA A 45 -16.70 -4.40 -16.73
N LEU A 46 -17.83 -5.11 -16.73
CA LEU A 46 -18.42 -5.67 -17.97
C LEU A 46 -18.83 -4.57 -18.94
N MET A 47 -19.39 -3.46 -18.45
CA MET A 47 -19.72 -2.31 -19.29
C MET A 47 -18.45 -1.67 -19.87
N ALA A 48 -17.40 -1.48 -19.08
CA ALA A 48 -16.13 -0.95 -19.54
C ALA A 48 -15.48 -1.81 -20.64
N ALA A 49 -15.68 -3.13 -20.59
CA ALA A 49 -15.21 -4.05 -21.63
C ALA A 49 -16.04 -3.99 -22.93
N GLN A 50 -17.32 -3.61 -22.86
CA GLN A 50 -18.22 -3.51 -24.01
C GLN A 50 -18.17 -2.14 -24.69
N SER A 51 -18.11 -1.06 -23.91
CA SER A 51 -18.03 0.32 -24.39
C SER A 51 -17.38 1.21 -23.34
N ALA A 52 -16.18 1.71 -23.62
CA ALA A 52 -15.46 2.59 -22.70
C ALA A 52 -16.19 3.92 -22.46
N ASP A 53 -16.82 4.48 -23.49
CA ASP A 53 -17.50 5.80 -23.41
C ASP A 53 -18.81 5.75 -22.63
N ASP A 54 -19.47 4.58 -22.58
CA ASP A 54 -20.76 4.43 -21.91
C ASP A 54 -20.64 3.80 -20.51
N ALA A 55 -19.42 3.45 -20.09
CA ALA A 55 -19.17 2.75 -18.85
C ALA A 55 -19.15 3.68 -17.62
N LEU A 56 -19.82 3.23 -16.56
CA LEU A 56 -19.64 3.78 -15.23
C LEU A 56 -18.34 3.25 -14.64
N SER A 57 -17.34 4.12 -14.45
CA SER A 57 -16.10 3.78 -13.78
C SER A 57 -16.15 4.15 -12.29
N PHE A 58 -15.85 3.20 -11.41
CA PHE A 58 -15.69 3.46 -9.99
C PHE A 58 -14.21 3.42 -9.61
N HIS A 59 -13.72 4.51 -9.02
CA HIS A 59 -12.32 4.64 -8.58
C HIS A 59 -12.15 4.57 -7.05
N LYS A 60 -13.25 4.68 -6.30
CA LYS A 60 -13.19 4.72 -4.85
C LYS A 60 -14.32 3.90 -4.23
N LEU A 61 -13.96 3.05 -3.28
CA LEU A 61 -14.87 2.27 -2.47
C LEU A 61 -14.78 2.77 -1.02
N ILE A 62 -15.89 3.20 -0.42
CA ILE A 62 -15.90 3.63 0.99
C ILE A 62 -16.70 2.59 1.78
N LEU A 63 -16.01 1.90 2.68
CA LEU A 63 -16.54 0.84 3.53
C LEU A 63 -16.77 1.39 4.94
N ILE A 64 -17.98 1.89 5.17
CA ILE A 64 -18.40 2.39 6.47
C ILE A 64 -18.79 1.19 7.35
N ASN A 65 -18.13 1.04 8.49
CA ASN A 65 -18.38 -0.05 9.43
C ASN A 65 -18.28 0.42 10.90
N GLU A 66 -18.58 -0.46 11.86
CA GLU A 66 -18.63 -0.11 13.29
C GLU A 66 -17.25 0.02 13.96
N TYR A 67 -16.23 -0.65 13.43
CA TYR A 67 -14.86 -0.71 14.00
C TYR A 67 -13.86 0.23 13.30
N GLY A 68 -14.20 0.72 12.11
CA GLY A 68 -13.36 1.59 11.30
C GLY A 68 -12.26 0.88 10.53
N GLY A 69 -11.07 1.47 10.54
CA GLY A 69 -9.86 0.89 9.97
C GLY A 69 -9.43 -0.39 10.68
N LEU A 70 -8.59 -1.17 10.00
CA LEU A 70 -7.95 -2.35 10.56
C LEU A 70 -6.86 -1.97 11.56
N PRO A 71 -6.78 -2.66 12.71
CA PRO A 71 -5.75 -2.40 13.71
C PRO A 71 -4.34 -2.48 13.12
N ARG A 72 -3.51 -1.48 13.38
CA ARG A 72 -2.10 -1.42 12.91
C ARG A 72 -1.89 -1.41 11.40
N HIS A 73 -2.94 -1.16 10.61
CA HIS A 73 -2.82 -1.11 9.16
C HIS A 73 -3.37 0.21 8.61
N ALA A 74 -2.48 1.14 8.27
CA ALA A 74 -2.86 2.40 7.60
C ALA A 74 -3.14 2.20 6.11
N LEU A 75 -2.34 1.37 5.46
CA LEU A 75 -2.42 0.99 4.06
C LEU A 75 -2.25 -0.52 3.95
N ILE A 76 -3.05 -1.17 3.12
CA ILE A 76 -2.98 -2.61 2.83
C ILE A 76 -2.79 -2.83 1.34
N ASN A 77 -1.73 -3.53 0.97
CA ASN A 77 -1.54 -4.15 -0.33
C ASN A 77 -2.28 -5.49 -0.38
N ILE A 78 -3.48 -5.51 -0.97
CA ILE A 78 -4.34 -6.71 -0.97
C ILE A 78 -3.65 -7.90 -1.62
N ALA A 79 -2.91 -7.69 -2.72
CA ALA A 79 -2.24 -8.77 -3.45
C ALA A 79 -1.21 -9.54 -2.61
N ASP A 80 -0.69 -8.95 -1.54
CA ASP A 80 0.46 -9.48 -0.79
C ASP A 80 0.16 -9.73 0.69
N GLU A 81 -0.61 -8.84 1.34
CA GLU A 81 -0.72 -8.80 2.80
C GLU A 81 -2.01 -9.45 3.34
N VAL A 82 -3.07 -9.52 2.54
CA VAL A 82 -4.42 -9.88 3.03
C VAL A 82 -4.46 -11.25 3.72
N ALA A 83 -3.76 -12.25 3.20
CA ALA A 83 -3.75 -13.58 3.79
C ALA A 83 -3.12 -13.57 5.20
N SER A 84 -1.97 -12.89 5.34
CA SER A 84 -1.25 -12.73 6.61
C SER A 84 -2.09 -11.95 7.62
N ILE A 85 -2.70 -10.83 7.20
CA ILE A 85 -3.56 -10.01 8.05
C ILE A 85 -4.77 -10.82 8.55
N ARG A 86 -5.45 -11.57 7.68
CA ARG A 86 -6.59 -12.42 8.09
C ARG A 86 -6.20 -13.46 9.13
N ALA A 87 -4.98 -13.99 9.06
CA ALA A 87 -4.45 -14.96 10.01
C ALA A 87 -4.09 -14.32 11.36
N SER A 88 -3.65 -13.06 11.37
CA SER A 88 -3.26 -12.35 12.60
C SER A 88 -4.42 -11.69 13.35
N LEU A 89 -5.56 -11.45 12.68
CA LEU A 89 -6.75 -10.87 13.31
C LEU A 89 -7.35 -11.78 14.38
N THR A 90 -7.51 -11.23 15.58
CA THR A 90 -8.08 -11.90 16.76
C THR A 90 -9.14 -11.00 17.42
N GLY A 91 -9.88 -11.54 18.39
CA GLY A 91 -10.85 -10.76 19.16
C GLY A 91 -12.24 -10.60 18.52
N PRO A 92 -13.13 -9.80 19.13
CA PRO A 92 -14.54 -9.68 18.74
C PRO A 92 -14.73 -8.98 17.38
N SER A 93 -13.85 -8.03 17.02
CA SER A 93 -13.90 -7.29 15.76
C SER A 93 -13.41 -8.09 14.55
N ARG A 94 -12.86 -9.29 14.77
CA ARG A 94 -12.28 -10.15 13.72
C ARG A 94 -13.24 -10.36 12.55
N HIS A 95 -14.51 -10.70 12.83
CA HIS A 95 -15.47 -10.99 11.77
C HIS A 95 -15.71 -9.76 10.87
N ALA A 96 -15.90 -8.58 11.47
CA ALA A 96 -16.11 -7.33 10.74
C ALA A 96 -14.89 -6.92 9.90
N HIS A 97 -13.67 -7.07 10.45
CA HIS A 97 -12.44 -6.80 9.70
C HIS A 97 -12.24 -7.81 8.56
N CYS A 98 -12.49 -9.11 8.78
CA CYS A 98 -12.45 -10.11 7.71
C CYS A 98 -13.46 -9.81 6.60
N ARG A 99 -14.68 -9.40 6.95
CA ARG A 99 -15.70 -8.97 5.98
C ARG A 99 -15.23 -7.75 5.18
N THR A 100 -14.63 -6.77 5.84
CA THR A 100 -14.05 -5.58 5.19
C THR A 100 -12.97 -5.96 4.17
N LEU A 101 -12.03 -6.83 4.57
CA LEU A 101 -10.97 -7.32 3.67
C LEU A 101 -11.55 -8.11 2.50
N TRP A 102 -12.52 -8.98 2.76
CA TRP A 102 -13.18 -9.78 1.72
C TRP A 102 -13.87 -8.88 0.70
N LEU A 103 -14.64 -7.89 1.18
CA LEU A 103 -15.38 -6.98 0.31
C LEU A 103 -14.45 -6.09 -0.52
N ALA A 104 -13.38 -5.57 0.09
CA ALA A 104 -12.37 -4.79 -0.63
C ALA A 104 -11.68 -5.65 -1.72
N GLU A 105 -11.26 -6.86 -1.40
CA GLU A 105 -10.63 -7.80 -2.34
C GLU A 105 -11.55 -8.11 -3.54
N HIS A 106 -12.79 -8.50 -3.28
CA HIS A 106 -13.73 -8.93 -4.33
C HIS A 106 -14.27 -7.76 -5.16
N THR A 107 -14.35 -6.56 -4.58
CA THR A 107 -14.80 -5.36 -5.30
C THR A 107 -13.66 -4.77 -6.14
N LEU A 108 -12.49 -4.54 -5.54
CA LEU A 108 -11.33 -3.95 -6.24
C LEU A 108 -10.77 -4.85 -7.34
N ALA A 109 -11.00 -6.17 -7.29
CA ALA A 109 -10.66 -7.08 -8.37
C ALA A 109 -11.37 -6.73 -9.70
N HIS A 110 -12.55 -6.11 -9.63
CA HIS A 110 -13.32 -5.70 -10.79
C HIS A 110 -13.11 -4.22 -11.20
N LEU A 111 -12.49 -3.41 -10.34
CA LEU A 111 -12.28 -1.98 -10.59
C LEU A 111 -10.93 -1.72 -11.28
N PRO A 112 -10.73 -0.50 -11.85
CA PRO A 112 -9.44 -0.10 -12.41
C PRO A 112 -8.28 -0.27 -11.41
N GLY A 113 -7.07 -0.51 -11.90
CA GLY A 113 -5.90 -0.73 -11.02
C GLY A 113 -5.51 0.48 -10.15
N THR A 114 -6.00 1.66 -10.48
CA THR A 114 -5.85 2.88 -9.69
C THR A 114 -6.89 3.01 -8.59
N ALA A 115 -7.92 2.16 -8.57
CA ALA A 115 -8.98 2.24 -7.58
C ALA A 115 -8.49 1.89 -6.17
N SER A 116 -9.06 2.56 -5.18
CA SER A 116 -8.76 2.33 -3.76
C SER A 116 -10.03 2.12 -2.95
N ALA A 117 -9.90 1.43 -1.82
CA ALA A 117 -10.94 1.33 -0.81
C ALA A 117 -10.52 2.03 0.48
N LEU A 118 -11.50 2.54 1.22
CA LEU A 118 -11.33 3.18 2.52
C LEU A 118 -12.22 2.46 3.53
N ALA A 119 -11.62 1.78 4.50
CA ALA A 119 -12.32 1.25 5.66
C ALA A 119 -12.31 2.28 6.80
N VAL A 120 -13.49 2.67 7.29
CA VAL A 120 -13.64 3.81 8.20
C VAL A 120 -14.94 3.71 8.99
N ALA A 121 -14.97 4.27 10.20
CA ALA A 121 -16.18 4.30 10.99
C ALA A 121 -17.01 5.54 10.69
N ALA A 122 -18.34 5.45 10.82
CA ALA A 122 -19.25 6.55 10.49
C ALA A 122 -18.95 7.83 11.29
N GLN A 123 -18.44 7.71 12.52
CA GLN A 123 -18.05 8.85 13.35
C GLN A 123 -16.81 9.62 12.84
N HIS A 124 -16.03 9.07 11.90
CA HIS A 124 -14.82 9.68 11.35
C HIS A 124 -15.07 10.34 9.98
N SER A 125 -16.10 11.18 9.88
CA SER A 125 -16.47 11.86 8.63
C SER A 125 -15.37 12.77 8.06
N SER A 126 -14.56 13.39 8.92
CA SER A 126 -13.38 14.17 8.49
C SER A 126 -12.34 13.31 7.76
N ALA A 127 -12.19 12.04 8.14
CA ALA A 127 -11.31 11.08 7.49
C ALA A 127 -11.80 10.73 6.08
N ILE A 128 -13.13 10.54 5.94
CA ILE A 128 -13.77 10.29 4.66
C ILE A 128 -13.49 11.45 3.71
N LEU A 129 -13.67 12.69 4.17
CA LEU A 129 -13.42 13.89 3.37
C LEU A 129 -11.94 14.07 3.02
N ALA A 130 -11.05 13.95 4.01
CA ALA A 130 -9.62 14.11 3.79
C ALA A 130 -9.07 13.04 2.83
N ASN A 131 -9.50 11.78 2.97
CA ASN A 131 -9.06 10.71 2.09
C ASN A 131 -9.71 10.79 0.71
N ALA A 132 -10.94 11.31 0.58
CA ALA A 132 -11.54 11.58 -0.73
C ALA A 132 -10.68 12.52 -1.59
N ILE A 133 -9.92 13.43 -0.96
CA ILE A 133 -9.03 14.38 -1.66
C ILE A 133 -7.62 13.81 -1.83
N THR A 134 -7.05 13.27 -0.74
CA THR A 134 -5.62 12.94 -0.69
C THR A 134 -5.29 11.52 -1.13
N GLU A 135 -6.22 10.58 -0.94
CA GLU A 135 -6.04 9.14 -1.10
C GLU A 135 -4.84 8.55 -0.34
N LYS A 136 -4.34 9.26 0.67
CA LYS A 136 -3.21 8.83 1.49
C LYS A 136 -3.70 8.13 2.75
N PRO A 137 -2.94 7.15 3.25
CA PRO A 137 -3.15 6.65 4.61
C PRO A 137 -2.81 7.75 5.64
N GLU A 138 -3.30 7.59 6.87
CA GLU A 138 -3.05 8.53 7.96
C GLU A 138 -1.55 8.60 8.31
N TRP A 139 -0.88 7.46 8.25
CA TRP A 139 0.55 7.30 8.49
C TRP A 139 1.13 6.27 7.52
N SER A 140 2.45 6.27 7.32
CA SER A 140 3.07 5.36 6.36
C SER A 140 3.39 3.99 6.97
N PRO A 141 3.05 2.86 6.31
CA PRO A 141 3.40 1.50 6.76
C PRO A 141 4.88 1.26 7.01
N SER A 142 5.73 2.05 6.34
CA SER A 142 7.18 1.90 6.35
C SER A 142 7.86 2.72 7.44
N LEU A 143 7.10 3.46 8.25
CA LEU A 143 7.64 4.11 9.44
C LEU A 143 8.14 3.07 10.46
N PRO A 144 9.17 3.40 11.25
CA PRO A 144 9.57 2.63 12.42
C PRO A 144 8.38 2.42 13.37
N GLU A 145 8.32 1.27 14.04
CA GLU A 145 7.18 0.91 14.91
C GLU A 145 6.98 1.93 16.04
N ALA A 146 8.06 2.52 16.55
CA ALA A 146 8.02 3.56 17.58
C ALA A 146 7.33 4.87 17.14
N LEU A 147 7.28 5.14 15.83
CA LEU A 147 6.65 6.33 15.25
C LEU A 147 5.22 6.08 14.77
N LYS A 148 4.77 4.82 14.75
CA LYS A 148 3.39 4.50 14.39
C LYS A 148 2.45 4.85 15.55
N PRO A 149 1.20 5.27 15.25
CA PRO A 149 0.23 5.52 16.29
C PRO A 149 0.03 4.29 17.18
N ALA A 150 -0.08 4.51 18.48
CA ALA A 150 -0.51 3.47 19.41
C ALA A 150 -1.87 2.90 18.94
N GLN A 151 -2.09 1.61 19.18
CA GLN A 151 -3.32 0.94 18.77
C GLN A 151 -4.54 1.77 19.17
N ALA A 152 -5.37 2.13 18.18
CA ALA A 152 -6.71 2.60 18.49
C ALA A 152 -7.42 1.45 19.21
N ILE A 153 -7.53 1.56 20.53
CA ILE A 153 -8.31 0.65 21.35
C ILE A 153 -9.72 0.65 20.76
N ASP A 154 -10.30 -0.54 20.56
CA ASP A 154 -11.65 -0.75 20.00
C ASP A 154 -12.58 0.39 20.46
N THR A 155 -13.02 1.22 19.51
CA THR A 155 -13.79 2.45 19.81
C THR A 155 -15.08 2.12 20.57
N THR A 156 -15.53 0.86 20.50
CA THR A 156 -16.63 0.29 21.28
C THR A 156 -16.42 0.40 22.80
N MET A 157 -15.18 0.37 23.32
CA MET A 157 -14.91 0.57 24.76
C MET A 157 -14.90 2.05 25.19
N MET A 158 -14.87 3.01 24.24
CA MET A 158 -14.86 4.44 24.56
C MET A 158 -16.27 5.02 24.77
N LEU A 159 -17.34 4.30 24.41
CA LEU A 159 -18.72 4.74 24.64
C LEU A 159 -19.12 4.81 26.13
N GLY A 160 -18.28 4.30 27.03
CA GLY A 160 -18.48 4.34 28.49
C GLY A 160 -17.60 5.34 29.26
N LEU A 161 -16.73 6.10 28.60
CA LEU A 161 -15.80 7.02 29.27
C LEU A 161 -16.24 8.48 29.14
N ASN A 162 -16.27 9.17 30.28
CA ASN A 162 -16.83 10.50 30.47
C ASN A 162 -16.35 11.55 29.44
N HIS A 163 -17.28 12.40 29.03
CA HIS A 163 -17.20 13.46 28.01
C HIS A 163 -16.11 14.55 28.19
N ARG A 164 -15.18 14.40 29.14
CA ARG A 164 -14.21 15.44 29.55
C ARG A 164 -12.76 15.21 29.12
N GLN A 165 -12.45 14.13 28.40
CA GLN A 165 -11.12 13.91 27.79
C GLN A 165 -11.24 13.67 26.29
N ARG A 166 -11.75 14.66 25.54
CA ARG A 166 -11.58 14.71 24.08
C ARG A 166 -10.23 15.32 23.71
N HIS A 167 -9.13 14.68 24.11
CA HIS A 167 -7.87 14.88 23.42
C HIS A 167 -7.86 13.87 22.26
N THR A 168 -8.21 14.37 21.07
CA THR A 168 -8.03 13.72 19.75
C THR A 168 -8.14 12.19 19.74
N THR A 169 -9.37 11.66 19.63
CA THR A 169 -9.52 10.24 19.27
C THR A 169 -8.75 10.00 17.96
N PRO A 170 -7.74 9.12 17.93
CA PRO A 170 -6.97 8.87 16.72
C PRO A 170 -7.92 8.41 15.61
N ILE A 171 -7.72 8.94 14.41
CA ILE A 171 -8.65 8.71 13.30
C ILE A 171 -8.36 7.32 12.73
N ASN A 172 -9.11 6.31 13.15
CA ASN A 172 -8.89 4.95 12.68
C ASN A 172 -9.52 4.72 11.29
N TYR A 173 -8.70 4.85 10.24
CA TYR A 173 -9.06 4.41 8.89
C TYR A 173 -7.92 3.66 8.21
N THR A 174 -8.30 2.77 7.28
CA THR A 174 -7.36 2.00 6.47
C THR A 174 -7.64 2.22 5.01
N VAL A 175 -6.60 2.55 4.26
CA VAL A 175 -6.63 2.55 2.80
C VAL A 175 -6.29 1.14 2.33
N LEU A 176 -7.10 0.57 1.44
CA LEU A 176 -6.82 -0.71 0.82
C LEU A 176 -6.67 -0.50 -0.69
N ARG A 177 -5.65 -1.10 -1.27
CA ARG A 177 -5.42 -1.07 -2.70
C ARG A 177 -5.30 -2.50 -3.18
N ARG A 178 -5.75 -2.77 -4.41
CA ARG A 178 -5.45 -4.05 -5.08
C ARG A 178 -3.94 -4.32 -5.01
N GLY A 179 -3.17 -3.26 -5.22
CA GLY A 179 -1.72 -3.25 -5.05
C GLY A 179 -1.04 -4.17 -6.06
N MET A 180 0.04 -4.81 -5.65
CA MET A 180 0.87 -5.64 -6.53
C MET A 180 1.58 -6.73 -5.74
N GLU A 181 1.83 -7.85 -6.39
CA GLU A 181 2.64 -8.93 -5.83
C GLU A 181 4.07 -8.44 -5.57
N LEU A 182 4.64 -8.85 -4.44
CA LEU A 182 6.05 -8.62 -4.13
C LEU A 182 6.82 -9.92 -4.31
N ARG A 183 7.84 -9.88 -5.15
CA ARG A 183 8.69 -11.03 -5.44
C ARG A 183 10.09 -10.79 -4.90
N PHE A 184 10.60 -11.75 -4.13
CA PHE A 184 11.99 -11.77 -3.70
C PHE A 184 12.80 -12.66 -4.63
N HIS A 185 13.82 -12.09 -5.25
CA HIS A 185 14.76 -12.78 -6.13
C HIS A 185 16.10 -12.90 -5.42
N ALA A 186 16.50 -14.13 -5.12
CA ALA A 186 17.76 -14.40 -4.44
C ALA A 186 18.94 -14.34 -5.41
N ARG A 187 18.70 -14.53 -6.72
CA ARG A 187 19.74 -14.62 -7.74
C ARG A 187 19.46 -13.67 -8.90
N LEU A 188 20.53 -13.21 -9.56
CA LEU A 188 20.42 -12.22 -10.63
C LEU A 188 19.81 -12.76 -11.93
N ASP A 189 19.94 -14.05 -12.21
CA ASP A 189 19.37 -14.69 -13.40
C ASP A 189 17.86 -14.94 -13.28
N GLU A 190 17.28 -14.74 -12.10
CA GLU A 190 15.82 -14.69 -11.88
C GLU A 190 15.23 -13.31 -12.24
N LEU A 191 16.08 -12.30 -12.44
CA LEU A 191 15.65 -10.93 -12.74
C LEU A 191 15.62 -10.67 -14.25
N ASP A 192 14.55 -10.03 -14.71
CA ASP A 192 14.55 -9.34 -15.99
C ASP A 192 15.48 -8.11 -15.90
N ARG A 193 16.68 -8.27 -16.44
CA ARG A 193 17.69 -7.22 -16.51
C ARG A 193 17.21 -6.00 -17.28
N SER A 194 16.47 -6.17 -18.37
CA SER A 194 16.01 -5.04 -19.19
C SER A 194 14.96 -4.20 -18.46
N ALA A 195 13.98 -4.87 -17.85
CA ALA A 195 12.93 -4.21 -17.08
C ALA A 195 13.47 -3.49 -15.85
N LEU A 196 14.37 -4.14 -15.10
CA LEU A 196 15.01 -3.53 -13.92
C LEU A 196 15.78 -2.27 -14.28
N PHE A 197 16.56 -2.31 -15.36
CA PHE A 197 17.34 -1.16 -15.81
C PHE A 197 16.46 -0.01 -16.27
N THR A 198 15.40 -0.32 -17.01
CA THR A 198 14.39 0.67 -17.40
C THR A 198 13.81 1.37 -16.18
N LEU A 199 13.44 0.62 -15.13
CA LEU A 199 12.96 1.19 -13.86
C LEU A 199 14.03 2.10 -13.21
N LEU A 200 15.28 1.64 -13.10
CA LEU A 200 16.35 2.41 -12.49
C LEU A 200 16.58 3.75 -13.23
N GLU A 201 16.72 3.70 -14.55
CA GLU A 201 16.98 4.90 -15.35
C GLU A 201 15.82 5.90 -15.30
N GLN A 202 14.58 5.41 -15.33
CA GLN A 202 13.38 6.26 -15.17
C GLN A 202 13.28 6.88 -13.78
N SER A 203 13.63 6.14 -12.73
CA SER A 203 13.53 6.59 -11.35
C SER A 203 14.62 7.62 -11.00
N PHE A 204 15.86 7.39 -11.43
CA PHE A 204 17.00 8.27 -11.14
C PHE A 204 17.22 9.38 -12.18
N GLY A 205 16.55 9.31 -13.35
CA GLY A 205 16.67 10.30 -14.42
C GLY A 205 18.05 10.32 -15.10
N ARG A 206 18.79 9.20 -15.05
CA ARG A 206 20.16 9.07 -15.61
C ARG A 206 20.37 7.69 -16.20
N ARG A 207 21.21 7.60 -17.23
CA ARG A 207 21.63 6.32 -17.81
C ARG A 207 22.61 5.58 -16.91
N LEU A 208 22.44 4.27 -16.79
CA LEU A 208 23.28 3.40 -15.97
C LEU A 208 24.34 2.71 -16.84
N MET A 209 25.56 2.54 -16.31
CA MET A 209 26.59 1.72 -16.96
C MET A 209 26.28 0.23 -16.78
N ALA A 210 25.41 -0.30 -17.64
CA ALA A 210 24.71 -1.55 -17.37
C ALA A 210 25.58 -2.78 -17.18
N ASP A 211 26.54 -3.02 -18.07
CA ASP A 211 27.40 -4.20 -17.95
C ASP A 211 28.37 -4.11 -16.78
N GLN A 212 28.82 -2.91 -16.43
CA GLN A 212 29.70 -2.72 -15.27
C GLN A 212 28.92 -2.93 -13.97
N TYR A 213 27.73 -2.35 -13.88
CA TYR A 213 26.89 -2.49 -12.70
C TYR A 213 26.42 -3.93 -12.49
N TRP A 214 26.00 -4.62 -13.56
CA TRP A 214 25.58 -6.02 -13.48
C TRP A 214 26.72 -6.95 -13.04
N ARG A 215 27.93 -6.77 -13.59
CA ARG A 215 29.13 -7.49 -13.13
C ARG A 215 29.47 -7.21 -11.67
N ARG A 216 29.23 -5.99 -11.18
CA ARG A 216 29.39 -5.70 -9.75
C ARG A 216 28.35 -6.44 -8.92
N LEU A 217 27.08 -6.40 -9.31
CA LEU A 217 26.02 -7.11 -8.60
C LEU A 217 26.32 -8.61 -8.52
N ALA A 218 26.85 -9.23 -9.58
CA ALA A 218 27.19 -10.66 -9.57
C ALA A 218 28.16 -11.08 -8.45
N ARG A 219 28.90 -10.14 -7.84
CA ARG A 219 29.83 -10.41 -6.73
C ARG A 219 29.25 -10.14 -5.35
N HIS A 220 28.25 -9.26 -5.25
CA HIS A 220 27.78 -8.71 -3.97
C HIS A 220 26.27 -8.81 -3.77
N HIS A 221 25.50 -9.26 -4.76
CA HIS A 221 24.04 -9.33 -4.68
C HIS A 221 23.60 -10.20 -3.50
N ALA A 222 22.77 -9.62 -2.63
CA ALA A 222 22.19 -10.29 -1.48
C ALA A 222 20.70 -10.64 -1.71
N GLY A 223 20.09 -10.04 -2.73
CA GLY A 223 18.70 -10.24 -3.08
C GLY A 223 18.09 -8.99 -3.73
N THR A 224 16.95 -9.16 -4.37
CA THR A 224 16.18 -8.04 -4.93
C THR A 224 14.70 -8.26 -4.70
N ILE A 225 14.04 -7.27 -4.10
CA ILE A 225 12.58 -7.23 -3.97
C ILE A 225 12.06 -6.46 -5.17
N VAL A 226 11.17 -7.08 -5.96
CA VAL A 226 10.51 -6.47 -7.11
C VAL A 226 9.01 -6.38 -6.82
N ALA A 227 8.43 -5.21 -7.06
CA ALA A 227 7.00 -4.97 -6.92
C ALA A 227 6.32 -4.97 -8.28
N GLY A 228 5.35 -5.87 -8.43
CA GLY A 228 4.64 -6.15 -9.67
C GLY A 228 5.58 -6.34 -10.85
N ASP A 229 5.27 -5.72 -11.97
CA ASP A 229 6.04 -5.75 -13.22
C ASP A 229 7.07 -4.61 -13.23
N TYR A 230 7.93 -4.58 -12.21
CA TYR A 230 8.95 -3.54 -12.01
C TYR A 230 8.39 -2.13 -11.82
N GLN A 231 7.24 -1.99 -11.14
CA GLN A 231 6.80 -0.67 -10.66
C GLN A 231 7.67 -0.13 -9.53
N GLY A 232 8.33 -1.02 -8.77
CA GLY A 232 9.31 -0.67 -7.76
C GLY A 232 10.30 -1.79 -7.50
N ALA A 233 11.49 -1.46 -7.02
CA ALA A 233 12.51 -2.43 -6.66
C ALA A 233 13.44 -1.93 -5.55
N ALA A 234 13.86 -2.86 -4.69
CA ALA A 234 14.95 -2.69 -3.73
C ALA A 234 16.04 -3.73 -4.04
N ILE A 235 17.21 -3.26 -4.46
CA ILE A 235 18.39 -4.10 -4.76
C ILE A 235 19.31 -4.07 -3.55
N MET A 236 19.55 -5.24 -2.96
CA MET A 236 20.35 -5.43 -1.76
C MET A 236 21.69 -6.06 -2.10
N THR A 237 22.73 -5.64 -1.40
CA THR A 237 24.10 -6.17 -1.55
C THR A 237 24.75 -6.45 -0.20
N ASN A 238 25.65 -7.42 -0.15
CA ASN A 238 26.55 -7.67 0.97
C ASN A 238 27.89 -6.99 0.68
N GLU A 239 28.09 -5.82 1.27
CA GLU A 239 29.30 -5.03 1.09
C GLU A 239 30.35 -5.41 2.13
N PRO A 240 31.62 -5.63 1.75
CA PRO A 240 32.69 -5.93 2.71
C PRO A 240 32.95 -4.72 3.60
N THR A 241 33.03 -4.93 4.92
CA THR A 241 33.27 -3.83 5.88
C THR A 241 34.74 -3.42 5.92
N GLY A 242 35.66 -4.34 5.59
CA GLY A 242 37.11 -4.14 5.73
C GLY A 242 37.57 -4.01 7.18
N LEU A 243 36.70 -4.26 8.16
CA LEU A 243 37.00 -4.14 9.58
C LEU A 243 37.64 -5.42 10.12
N PRO A 244 38.62 -5.32 11.04
CA PRO A 244 39.18 -6.48 11.71
C PRO A 244 38.17 -7.13 12.68
N SER A 245 38.31 -8.44 12.89
CA SER A 245 37.53 -9.20 13.87
C SER A 245 37.57 -8.52 15.26
N PRO A 246 36.45 -8.43 16.00
CA PRO A 246 35.19 -9.19 15.85
C PRO A 246 34.10 -8.53 15.00
N ALA A 247 34.41 -7.47 14.24
CA ALA A 247 33.41 -6.80 13.42
C ALA A 247 32.86 -7.73 12.30
N PRO A 248 31.59 -7.55 11.86
CA PRO A 248 31.01 -8.33 10.77
C PRO A 248 31.85 -8.23 9.49
N ALA A 249 32.10 -9.35 8.83
CA ALA A 249 32.88 -9.39 7.58
C ALA A 249 32.20 -8.64 6.41
N SER A 250 30.87 -8.58 6.43
CA SER A 250 30.06 -7.85 5.45
C SER A 250 28.85 -7.19 6.10
N MET A 251 28.34 -6.14 5.48
CA MET A 251 27.14 -5.42 5.87
C MET A 251 26.07 -5.50 4.78
N THR A 252 24.81 -5.67 5.19
CA THR A 252 23.66 -5.57 4.28
C THR A 252 23.48 -4.12 3.86
N TYR A 253 23.49 -3.87 2.56
CA TYR A 253 23.46 -2.56 1.98
C TYR A 253 22.34 -2.43 0.95
N LEU A 254 21.51 -1.39 1.07
CA LEU A 254 20.53 -1.04 0.05
C LEU A 254 21.22 -0.23 -1.06
N ASP A 255 21.51 -0.90 -2.17
CA ASP A 255 22.27 -0.33 -3.28
C ASP A 255 21.42 0.55 -4.20
N LYS A 256 20.20 0.11 -4.49
CA LYS A 256 19.20 0.87 -5.24
C LYS A 256 17.83 0.68 -4.64
N PHE A 257 17.15 1.80 -4.43
CA PHE A 257 15.73 1.86 -4.16
C PHE A 257 15.08 2.70 -5.25
N ALA A 258 14.26 2.08 -6.08
CA ALA A 258 13.67 2.71 -7.24
C ALA A 258 12.18 2.47 -7.28
N VAL A 259 11.43 3.52 -7.59
CA VAL A 259 10.00 3.47 -7.85
C VAL A 259 9.74 4.19 -9.16
N SER A 260 8.92 3.59 -10.01
CA SER A 260 8.53 4.18 -11.28
C SER A 260 7.82 5.52 -11.03
N PRO A 261 8.18 6.61 -11.75
CA PRO A 261 7.47 7.89 -11.64
C PRO A 261 5.96 7.78 -11.88
N ARG A 262 5.54 6.83 -12.74
CA ARG A 262 4.13 6.56 -13.04
C ARG A 262 3.36 5.93 -11.87
N SER A 263 4.08 5.43 -10.86
CA SER A 263 3.51 4.77 -9.68
C SER A 263 3.60 5.63 -8.41
N GLN A 264 3.98 6.90 -8.54
CA GLN A 264 3.95 7.84 -7.41
C GLN A 264 2.52 8.02 -6.90
N GLY A 265 2.36 8.10 -5.58
CA GLY A 265 1.04 8.18 -4.92
C GLY A 265 0.36 6.82 -4.67
N LEU A 266 0.78 5.75 -5.36
CA LEU A 266 0.24 4.40 -5.17
C LEU A 266 0.82 3.65 -3.96
N GLY A 267 1.75 4.27 -3.21
CA GLY A 267 2.31 3.70 -1.99
C GLY A 267 3.36 2.60 -2.24
N VAL A 268 3.82 2.44 -3.49
CA VAL A 268 4.81 1.41 -3.88
C VAL A 268 6.08 1.51 -3.05
N ALA A 269 6.57 2.72 -2.79
CA ALA A 269 7.74 2.94 -1.95
C ALA A 269 7.54 2.34 -0.54
N ASP A 270 6.41 2.64 0.09
CA ASP A 270 6.12 2.15 1.43
C ASP A 270 5.97 0.63 1.45
N ILE A 271 5.32 0.05 0.43
CA ILE A 271 5.11 -1.41 0.30
C ILE A 271 6.45 -2.14 0.12
N VAL A 272 7.31 -1.67 -0.80
CA VAL A 272 8.63 -2.28 -1.04
C VAL A 272 9.52 -2.15 0.20
N TRP A 273 9.52 -0.98 0.84
CA TRP A 273 10.30 -0.74 2.04
C TRP A 273 9.83 -1.60 3.21
N HIS A 274 8.53 -1.70 3.44
CA HIS A 274 7.97 -2.53 4.50
C HIS A 274 8.38 -4.01 4.31
N ARG A 275 8.29 -4.53 3.08
CA ARG A 275 8.77 -5.88 2.76
C ARG A 275 10.28 -6.01 2.95
N MET A 276 11.06 -4.99 2.59
CA MET A 276 12.51 -4.98 2.80
C MET A 276 12.86 -5.07 4.29
N GLN A 277 12.18 -4.34 5.17
CA GLN A 277 12.41 -4.42 6.62
C GLN A 277 12.11 -5.82 7.19
N GLN A 278 11.10 -6.51 6.65
CA GLN A 278 10.78 -7.89 7.06
C GLN A 278 11.86 -8.90 6.65
N VAL A 279 12.52 -8.69 5.50
CA VAL A 279 13.55 -9.60 4.97
C VAL A 279 14.94 -9.25 5.51
N TYR A 280 15.23 -7.96 5.67
CA TYR A 280 16.51 -7.41 6.09
C TYR A 280 16.30 -6.52 7.32
N PRO A 281 16.44 -7.06 8.54
CA PRO A 281 16.17 -6.31 9.77
C PRO A 281 17.24 -5.25 10.06
N VAL A 282 18.45 -5.41 9.54
CA VAL A 282 19.54 -4.44 9.67
C VAL A 282 20.03 -4.05 8.28
N VAL A 283 19.94 -2.77 7.93
CA VAL A 283 20.32 -2.26 6.61
C VAL A 283 21.00 -0.91 6.74
N THR A 284 22.06 -0.72 5.95
CA THR A 284 22.66 0.60 5.72
C THR A 284 22.46 1.04 4.28
N TRP A 285 22.35 2.34 4.05
CA TRP A 285 22.36 2.91 2.70
C TRP A 285 22.98 4.29 2.70
N ARG A 286 23.10 4.88 1.51
CA ARG A 286 23.46 6.29 1.39
C ARG A 286 22.57 6.97 0.36
N SER A 287 22.42 8.27 0.54
CA SER A 287 21.73 9.14 -0.41
C SER A 287 22.55 10.41 -0.61
N ARG A 288 22.42 11.03 -1.78
CA ARG A 288 23.03 12.34 -2.04
C ARG A 288 22.42 13.36 -1.08
N ALA A 289 23.19 14.31 -0.55
CA ALA A 289 22.68 15.24 0.46
C ALA A 289 21.58 16.17 -0.10
N ASP A 290 21.62 16.44 -1.40
CA ASP A 290 20.64 17.22 -2.19
C ASP A 290 19.48 16.38 -2.75
N ASN A 291 19.37 15.09 -2.40
CA ASN A 291 18.23 14.27 -2.81
C ASN A 291 16.95 14.70 -2.08
N GLY A 292 15.92 15.11 -2.83
CA GLY A 292 14.61 15.50 -2.28
C GLY A 292 13.88 14.40 -1.49
N VAL A 293 14.27 13.13 -1.67
CA VAL A 293 13.73 11.99 -0.90
C VAL A 293 14.32 11.90 0.51
N ASN A 294 15.38 12.64 0.84
CA ASN A 294 16.05 12.48 2.14
C ASN A 294 15.13 12.69 3.34
N GLY A 295 14.13 13.57 3.27
CA GLY A 295 13.11 13.69 4.33
C GLY A 295 12.44 12.35 4.65
N TRP A 296 12.06 11.60 3.60
CA TRP A 296 11.47 10.28 3.72
C TRP A 296 12.44 9.24 4.33
N TYR A 297 13.74 9.34 4.04
CA TYR A 297 14.76 8.50 4.67
C TYR A 297 15.01 8.86 6.14
N PHE A 298 15.01 10.15 6.50
CA PHE A 298 15.15 10.59 7.89
C PHE A 298 14.02 10.05 8.77
N ASP A 299 12.79 10.02 8.25
CA ASP A 299 11.64 9.46 8.97
C ASP A 299 11.73 7.94 9.21
N ARG A 300 12.64 7.25 8.50
CA ARG A 300 12.72 5.77 8.46
C ARG A 300 14.03 5.19 8.98
N ALA A 301 15.02 6.03 9.22
CA ALA A 301 16.31 5.62 9.72
C ALA A 301 16.33 5.75 11.24
N ASP A 302 16.97 4.79 11.91
CA ASP A 302 17.29 4.89 13.33
C ASP A 302 18.48 5.83 13.57
N GLY A 303 19.32 6.00 12.55
CA GLY A 303 20.35 7.02 12.55
C GLY A 303 20.90 7.39 11.18
N HIS A 304 21.64 8.50 11.16
CA HIS A 304 22.27 9.01 9.95
C HIS A 304 23.62 9.68 10.26
N LEU A 305 24.48 9.73 9.25
CA LEU A 305 25.80 10.36 9.32
C LEU A 305 26.09 11.11 8.02
N ARG A 306 26.46 12.39 8.11
CA ARG A 306 27.02 13.12 6.97
C ARG A 306 28.44 12.66 6.72
N VAL A 307 28.74 12.21 5.51
CA VAL A 307 30.04 11.61 5.17
C VAL A 307 31.05 12.73 4.89
N GLY A 308 31.73 13.21 5.93
CA GLY A 308 32.79 14.22 5.83
C GLY A 308 32.40 15.45 4.99
N GLN A 309 33.33 15.93 4.15
CA GLN A 309 33.09 17.01 3.19
C GLN A 309 32.55 16.51 1.84
N THR A 310 31.74 15.44 1.82
CA THR A 310 31.16 14.89 0.59
C THR A 310 29.68 15.22 0.46
N ASN A 311 29.14 15.12 -0.76
CA ASN A 311 27.71 15.22 -1.01
C ASN A 311 26.98 13.89 -0.72
N TRP A 312 27.22 13.27 0.43
CA TRP A 312 26.59 12.01 0.83
C TRP A 312 26.16 12.03 2.29
N VAL A 313 24.99 11.43 2.54
CA VAL A 313 24.49 11.09 3.87
C VAL A 313 24.32 9.58 3.91
N ALA A 314 24.92 8.94 4.91
CA ALA A 314 24.70 7.55 5.24
C ALA A 314 23.55 7.43 6.24
N PHE A 315 22.77 6.37 6.12
CA PHE A 315 21.61 6.07 6.96
C PHE A 315 21.62 4.59 7.34
N TRP A 316 21.02 4.25 8.47
CA TRP A 316 20.81 2.86 8.85
C TRP A 316 19.51 2.68 9.64
N TYR A 317 19.04 1.45 9.70
CA TYR A 317 18.09 0.96 10.69
C TYR A 317 18.55 -0.41 11.20
N ASP A 318 18.19 -0.75 12.44
CA ASP A 318 18.59 -1.99 13.12
C ASP A 318 17.55 -2.59 14.10
#